data_AF-A0A969NIF7-F1
#
_entry.id   AF-A0A969NIF7-F1
#
_cell.length_a   1.000
_cell.length_b   1.000
_cell.length_c   1.000
_cell.angle_alpha   90.00
_cell.angle_beta   90.00
_cell.angle_gamma   90.00
#
_symmetry.space_group_name_H-M   'P 1'
#
loop_
_entity.id
_entity.type
_entity.pdbx_description
1 polymer ?
#
loop_
_entity_poly.entity_id
_entity_poly.type
_entity_poly.pdbx_seq_one_letter_code
_entity_poly.pdbx_strand_id
1 'polypeptide(L)'
;MHQYSLAIKEVDWLNTTTSGKAALRDSQSTEVLFLEQCHKFLTEHGYLAVVIPDGILTNSSLQYVRDNIEEMYRIVAVISMPQTAFSATGAGVKSSVLFFA
;
A
#
# COMPACT_ATOMS: atom_id res chain seq x y z
N MET A 1 2.06 -5.85 -15.14
CA MET A 1 1.68 -4.56 -14.51
C MET A 1 0.27 -4.08 -14.86
N HIS A 2 -0.33 -4.46 -16.00
CA HIS A 2 -1.67 -3.98 -16.39
C HIS A 2 -2.85 -4.53 -15.55
N GLN A 3 -2.56 -5.33 -14.52
CA GLN A 3 -3.56 -5.95 -13.64
C GLN A 3 -3.73 -5.19 -12.31
N TYR A 4 -2.87 -4.21 -12.02
CA TYR A 4 -2.83 -3.50 -10.74
C TYR A 4 -3.14 -2.01 -10.92
N SER A 5 -4.13 -1.50 -10.19
CA SER A 5 -4.51 -0.09 -10.22
C SER A 5 -3.36 0.80 -9.73
N LEU A 6 -2.66 0.36 -8.68
CA LEU A 6 -1.56 1.13 -8.11
C LEU A 6 -0.31 1.21 -9.02
N ALA A 7 -0.26 0.42 -10.10
CA ALA A 7 0.77 0.55 -11.12
C ALA A 7 0.55 1.75 -12.07
N ILE A 8 -0.63 2.38 -12.04
CA ILE A 8 -0.98 3.51 -12.89
C ILE A 8 -0.80 4.81 -12.09
N LYS A 9 -0.01 5.74 -12.63
CA LYS A 9 0.11 7.10 -12.09
C LYS A 9 -1.10 7.91 -12.54
N GLU A 10 -1.98 8.20 -11.60
CA GLU A 10 -3.12 9.07 -11.86
C GLU A 10 -2.69 10.49 -12.22
N VAL A 11 -3.55 11.15 -12.99
CA VAL A 11 -3.33 12.49 -13.50
C VAL A 11 -3.74 13.48 -12.43
N ASP A 12 -2.81 14.32 -12.00
CA ASP A 12 -3.07 15.36 -11.02
C ASP A 12 -4.11 16.35 -11.58
N TRP A 13 -5.20 16.55 -10.83
CA TRP A 13 -6.31 17.42 -11.22
C TRP A 13 -5.90 18.90 -11.32
N LEU A 14 -4.77 19.29 -10.70
CA LEU A 14 -4.18 20.63 -10.82
C LEU A 14 -3.43 20.84 -12.15
N ASN A 15 -3.24 19.78 -12.95
CA ASN A 15 -2.48 19.89 -14.19
C ASN A 15 -3.32 20.54 -15.29
N THR A 16 -3.09 21.83 -15.51
CA THR A 16 -3.78 22.69 -16.48
C THR A 16 -3.39 22.44 -17.93
N THR A 17 -2.45 21.53 -18.20
CA THR A 17 -2.10 21.10 -19.56
C THR A 17 -2.94 19.89 -19.96
N THR A 18 -3.72 20.03 -21.04
CA THR A 18 -4.66 19.03 -21.64
C THR A 18 -3.98 17.74 -22.17
N SER A 19 -2.81 17.37 -21.64
CA SER A 19 -1.95 16.29 -22.11
C SER A 19 -1.65 15.23 -21.04
N GLY A 20 -2.31 15.29 -19.88
CA GLY A 20 -2.16 14.30 -18.81
C GLY A 20 -2.76 12.95 -19.21
N LYS A 21 -2.00 12.11 -19.90
CA LYS A 21 -2.35 10.70 -20.06
C LYS A 21 -1.97 9.96 -18.78
N ALA A 22 -2.86 9.10 -18.28
CA ALA A 22 -2.52 8.14 -17.24
C ALA A 22 -1.30 7.34 -17.70
N ALA A 23 -0.18 7.48 -16.99
CA ALA A 23 1.08 6.85 -17.35
C ALA A 23 1.33 5.67 -16.41
N LEU A 24 1.87 4.59 -16.94
CA LEU A 24 2.34 3.50 -16.09
C LEU A 24 3.52 4.02 -15.24
N ARG A 25 3.56 3.70 -13.94
CA ARG A 25 4.75 3.95 -13.14
C ARG A 25 5.90 3.09 -13.66
N ASP A 26 7.10 3.65 -13.76
CA ASP A 26 8.30 2.93 -14.20
C ASP A 26 8.67 1.79 -13.24
N SER A 27 8.38 1.98 -11.95
CA SER A 27 8.58 0.99 -10.90
C SER A 27 7.56 1.19 -9.78
N GLN A 28 7.20 0.09 -9.12
CA GLN A 28 6.32 0.11 -7.96
C GLN A 28 6.82 -0.91 -6.92
N SER A 29 6.75 -0.55 -5.63
CA SER A 29 7.15 -1.50 -4.58
C SER A 29 6.26 -2.73 -4.62
N THR A 30 6.88 -3.92 -4.59
CA THR A 30 6.16 -5.19 -4.57
C THR A 30 5.20 -5.27 -3.39
N GLU A 31 5.55 -4.67 -2.25
CA GLU A 31 4.71 -4.63 -1.04
C GLU A 31 3.38 -3.92 -1.28
N VAL A 32 3.39 -2.85 -2.08
CA VAL A 32 2.20 -2.08 -2.46
C VAL A 32 1.32 -2.91 -3.40
N LEU A 33 1.92 -3.64 -4.34
CA LEU A 33 1.18 -4.54 -5.22
C LEU A 33 0.59 -5.74 -4.46
N PHE A 34 1.28 -6.23 -3.43
CA PHE A 34 0.77 -7.29 -2.57
C PHE A 34 -0.48 -6.88 -1.80
N LEU A 35 -0.56 -5.64 -1.31
CA LEU A 35 -1.77 -5.12 -0.67
C LEU A 35 -2.99 -5.19 -1.59
N GLU A 36 -2.84 -4.80 -2.85
CA GLU A 36 -3.91 -4.88 -3.86
C GLU A 36 -4.23 -6.34 -4.21
N GLN A 37 -3.22 -7.21 -4.29
CA GLN A 37 -3.43 -8.63 -4.57
C GLN A 37 -4.15 -9.36 -3.43
N CYS A 38 -3.82 -9.04 -2.18
CA CYS A 38 -4.50 -9.58 -1.00
C CYS A 38 -5.97 -9.13 -0.97
N HIS A 39 -6.28 -7.91 -1.41
CA HIS A 39 -7.66 -7.41 -1.54
C HIS A 39 -8.47 -8.32 -2.47
N LYS A 40 -7.91 -8.63 -3.64
CA LYS A 40 -8.55 -9.49 -4.65
C LYS A 40 -8.77 -10.92 -4.18
N PHE A 41 -8.05 -11.38 -3.16
CA PHE A 41 -8.22 -12.72 -2.58
C PHE A 41 -9.16 -12.76 -1.38
N LEU A 42 -9.53 -11.60 -0.82
CA LEU A 42 -10.49 -11.55 0.27
C LEU A 42 -11.89 -11.92 -0.22
N THR A 43 -12.58 -12.71 0.60
CA THR A 43 -14.00 -12.97 0.45
C THR A 43 -14.80 -11.85 1.10
N GLU A 44 -16.08 -11.73 0.76
CA GLU A 44 -16.98 -10.75 1.37
C GLU A 44 -16.98 -10.92 2.91
N HIS A 45 -16.80 -9.82 3.64
CA HIS A 45 -16.64 -9.79 5.10
C HIS A 45 -15.42 -10.55 5.66
N GLY A 46 -14.43 -10.87 4.82
CA GLY A 46 -13.18 -11.47 5.24
C GLY A 46 -12.29 -10.48 6.00
N TYR A 47 -11.41 -11.01 6.85
CA TYR A 47 -10.40 -10.22 7.56
C TYR A 47 -9.01 -10.52 7.00
N LEU A 48 -8.18 -9.48 6.91
CA LEU A 48 -6.79 -9.59 6.48
C LEU A 48 -5.87 -8.97 7.52
N ALA A 49 -4.82 -9.71 7.88
CA ALA A 49 -3.71 -9.19 8.66
C ALA A 49 -2.44 -9.21 7.81
N VAL A 50 -1.78 -8.07 7.66
CA VAL A 50 -0.57 -7.96 6.85
C VAL A 50 0.52 -7.20 7.58
N VAL A 51 1.77 -7.66 7.46
CA VAL A 51 2.95 -6.97 7.98
C VAL A 51 3.51 -6.10 6.86
N ILE A 52 3.67 -4.80 7.12
CA ILE A 52 4.29 -3.89 6.17
C ILE A 52 5.36 -3.01 6.85
N PRO A 53 6.35 -2.51 6.09
CA PRO A 53 7.29 -1.53 6.60
C PRO A 53 6.59 -0.22 6.97
N ASP A 54 7.02 0.43 8.06
CA ASP A 54 6.49 1.73 8.50
C ASP A 54 6.63 2.83 7.43
N GLY A 55 7.53 2.67 6.45
CA GLY A 55 7.71 3.59 5.34
C GLY A 55 6.42 3.78 4.51
N ILE A 56 5.60 2.75 4.34
CA ILE A 56 4.32 2.85 3.62
C ILE A 56 3.32 3.73 4.40
N LEU A 57 3.36 3.64 5.73
CA LEU A 57 2.46 4.40 6.61
C LEU A 57 2.88 5.87 6.78
N THR A 58 4.17 6.19 6.57
CA THR A 58 4.74 7.49 6.96
C THR A 58 5.26 8.34 5.80
N ASN A 59 5.67 7.73 4.69
CA ASN A 59 6.27 8.46 3.57
C ASN A 59 5.21 9.28 2.81
N SER A 60 5.43 10.59 2.67
CA SER A 60 4.52 11.50 1.96
C SER A 60 4.37 11.13 0.48
N SER A 61 5.42 10.63 -0.18
CA SER A 61 5.38 10.18 -1.57
C SER A 61 4.48 8.97 -1.80
N LEU A 62 4.09 8.26 -0.73
CA LEU A 62 3.20 7.10 -0.74
C LEU A 62 1.78 7.43 -0.25
N GLN A 63 1.39 8.71 -0.21
CA GLN A 63 0.04 9.12 0.18
C GLN A 63 -1.04 8.40 -0.63
N TYR A 64 -0.87 8.32 -1.96
CA TYR A 64 -1.81 7.62 -2.84
C TYR A 64 -2.03 6.14 -2.47
N VAL A 65 -1.05 5.48 -1.84
CA VAL A 65 -1.21 4.10 -1.37
C VAL A 65 -2.12 4.07 -0.14
N ARG A 66 -1.95 5.02 0.78
CA ARG A 66 -2.78 5.11 1.99
C ARG A 66 -4.22 5.47 1.64
N ASP A 67 -4.41 6.41 0.71
CA ASP A 67 -5.74 6.79 0.22
C ASP A 67 -6.45 5.56 -0.37
N ASN A 68 -5.73 4.78 -1.18
CA ASN A 68 -6.29 3.57 -1.78
C ASN A 68 -6.56 2.46 -0.75
N ILE A 69 -5.74 2.31 0.29
CA ILE A 69 -6.00 1.37 1.40
C ILE A 69 -7.30 1.75 2.11
N GLU A 70 -7.54 3.04 2.37
CA GLU A 70 -8.75 3.54 3.01
C GLU A 70 -10.01 3.35 2.14
N GLU A 71 -9.85 3.42 0.82
CA GLU A 71 -10.94 3.11 -0.13
C GLU A 71 -11.25 1.61 -0.23
N MET A 72 -10.22 0.75 -0.23
CA MET A 72 -10.37 -0.69 -0.41
C MET A 72 -10.81 -1.42 0.86
N TYR A 73 -10.42 -0.92 2.04
CA TYR A 73 -10.55 -1.65 3.29
C TYR A 73 -11.08 -0.79 4.42
N ARG A 74 -11.80 -1.42 5.34
CA ARG A 74 -11.99 -0.85 6.67
C ARG A 74 -10.78 -1.15 7.53
N ILE A 75 -10.04 -0.12 7.93
CA ILE A 75 -8.91 -0.26 8.85
C ILE A 75 -9.45 -0.55 10.26
N VAL A 76 -9.14 -1.73 10.78
CA VAL A 76 -9.56 -2.18 12.13
C VAL A 76 -8.52 -1.80 13.17
N ALA A 77 -7.25 -2.05 12.87
CA ALA A 77 -6.14 -1.75 13.79
C ALA A 77 -4.82 -1.57 13.04
N VAL A 78 -3.96 -0.73 13.62
CA VAL A 78 -2.56 -0.58 13.22
C VAL A 78 -1.71 -0.80 14.46
N ILE A 79 -0.86 -1.83 14.43
CA ILE A 79 -0.03 -2.22 15.58
C ILE A 79 1.44 -2.08 15.18
N SER A 80 2.11 -1.08 15.74
CA SER A 80 3.55 -0.93 15.53
C SER A 80 4.33 -1.99 16.28
N MET A 81 5.27 -2.63 15.58
CA MET A 81 6.14 -3.63 16.17
C MET A 81 7.46 -3.01 16.64
N PRO A 82 8.13 -3.63 17.65
CA PRO A 82 9.49 -3.26 17.99
C PRO A 82 10.41 -3.38 16.77
N GLN A 83 11.37 -2.46 16.63
CA GLN A 83 12.35 -2.53 15.54
C GLN A 83 13.14 -3.85 15.53
N THR A 84 13.27 -4.48 16.70
CA THR A 84 13.95 -5.76 16.87
C THR A 84 13.12 -6.98 16.47
N ALA A 85 11.83 -6.80 16.14
CA ALA A 85 10.90 -7.91 15.88
C ALA A 85 11.37 -8.86 14.77
N PHE A 86 12.08 -8.34 13.77
CA PHE A 86 12.64 -9.13 12.66
C PHE A 86 14.17 -9.14 12.61
N SER A 87 14.85 -8.70 13.69
CA SER A 87 16.31 -8.69 13.70
C SER A 87 16.93 -10.08 13.59
N ALA A 88 16.24 -11.12 14.10
CA ALA A 88 16.70 -12.51 13.98
C ALA A 88 16.76 -13.02 12.54
N THR A 89 15.97 -12.43 11.63
CA THR A 89 15.96 -12.79 10.20
C THR A 89 16.85 -11.85 9.37
N GLY A 90 17.65 -10.99 10.02
CA GLY A 90 18.51 -10.01 9.36
C GLY A 90 17.77 -8.76 8.86
N ALA A 91 16.47 -8.61 9.15
CA ALA A 91 15.70 -7.43 8.75
C ALA A 91 15.71 -6.38 9.87
N GLY A 92 16.29 -5.21 9.58
CA GLY A 92 16.39 -4.09 10.53
C GLY A 92 15.30 -3.02 10.38
N VAL A 93 14.30 -3.27 9.52
CA VAL A 93 13.28 -2.28 9.14
C VAL A 93 12.16 -2.27 10.17
N LYS A 94 11.82 -1.10 10.70
CA LYS A 94 10.65 -0.94 11.55
C LYS A 94 9.38 -1.25 10.75
N SER A 95 8.54 -2.10 11.31
CA SER A 95 7.37 -2.64 10.63
C SER A 95 6.14 -2.58 11.53
N SER A 96 4.97 -2.57 10.92
CA SER A 96 3.68 -2.56 11.60
C SER A 96 2.77 -3.64 11.04
N VAL A 97 1.88 -4.17 11.88
CA VAL A 97 0.81 -5.10 11.46
C VAL A 97 -0.47 -4.31 11.28
N LEU A 98 -1.07 -4.43 10.10
CA LEU A 98 -2.36 -3.85 9.76
C LEU A 98 -3.44 -4.93 9.78
N PHE A 99 -4.58 -4.60 10.36
CA PHE A 99 -5.78 -5.42 10.30
C PHE A 99 -6.85 -4.70 9.49
N PHE A 100 -7.35 -5.39 8.47
CA PHE A 100 -8.38 -4.94 7.55
C PHE A 100 -9.62 -5.82 7.62
N ALA A 101 -10.78 -5.22 7.36
CA ALA A 101 -12.09 -5.84 7.23
C ALA A 101 -12.86 -5.30 6.02
#